data_AF-A0A8S3ZZU9-F1
#
_entry.id   AF-A0A8S3ZZU9-F1
#
_cell.length_a   1.000
_cell.length_b   1.000
_cell.length_c   1.000
_cell.angle_alpha   90.00
_cell.angle_beta   90.00
_cell.angle_gamma   90.00
#
_symmetry.space_group_name_H-M   'P 1'
#
loop_
_entity.id
_entity.type
_entity.pdbx_description
1 polymer ?
#
loop_
_entity_poly.entity_id
_entity_poly.type
_entity_poly.pdbx_seq_one_letter_code
_entity_poly.pdbx_strand_id
1 'polypeptide(L)'
;MAKSAQFESDAFVGKKPDMTPSTAHLLMDEDTRTSSFSLNKRSMVLDEDRFEDRFLRCNVCKARFSNVSLPRMLTCHHSFCQPCIDRLYSAAKAQRSTNPTPLRCLPLSIPVSAVIISCPVCKGAFIATDENVKKLPTDHRIVQLMDFVRHTDRYTVTFCSVHRLPLNFFCDQCIQPICRNCTANSHKEADGHLVIDLEDAMVKYSPVLDNLVTEMEAESICLEEKLICLESVVKNVELVKVDLLGQVRSCVSKMRDLLNAREKALVAKVHQQTGMERNKLQEKSKQLTDRRQMLVEKTNKLREAKDKSMIEEMFKIHQEVRECRSEPRLRVREVDDGIMTTFYLNTQDEATLASRINNFCDVVSKVQTTSAKVKPQRNNFLYRSSSFR
;
A
#
# COMPACT_ATOMS: atom_id res chain seq x y z
N MET A 1 57.17 -36.32 -29.59
CA MET A 1 57.99 -36.36 -28.36
C MET A 1 57.19 -35.66 -27.29
N ALA A 2 56.35 -36.40 -26.55
CA ALA A 2 56.67 -37.14 -25.31
C ALA A 2 56.60 -36.20 -24.08
N LYS A 3 56.04 -36.55 -22.93
CA LYS A 3 55.06 -37.55 -22.47
C LYS A 3 54.81 -37.17 -21.00
N SER A 4 53.56 -37.26 -20.57
CA SER A 4 53.00 -37.63 -19.26
C SER A 4 53.90 -37.79 -18.02
N ALA A 5 53.40 -37.41 -16.83
CA ALA A 5 53.16 -38.34 -15.70
C ALA A 5 52.47 -37.63 -14.52
N GLN A 6 51.96 -38.43 -13.60
CA GLN A 6 50.78 -38.30 -12.75
C GLN A 6 51.14 -38.94 -11.38
N PHE A 7 50.32 -38.74 -10.32
CA PHE A 7 50.30 -39.47 -9.01
C PHE A 7 51.46 -39.17 -8.02
N GLU A 8 51.37 -39.28 -6.68
CA GLU A 8 50.36 -39.27 -5.58
C GLU A 8 51.19 -39.38 -4.26
N SER A 9 50.62 -38.98 -3.11
CA SER A 9 50.87 -39.44 -1.70
C SER A 9 52.29 -39.87 -1.25
N ASP A 10 52.87 -39.52 -0.09
CA ASP A 10 52.29 -39.48 1.26
C ASP A 10 53.34 -39.03 2.30
N ALA A 11 52.85 -38.57 3.45
CA ALA A 11 53.43 -38.62 4.80
C ALA A 11 54.86 -38.10 5.10
N PHE A 12 54.93 -36.99 5.86
CA PHE A 12 56.01 -36.78 6.82
C PHE A 12 55.48 -36.41 8.21
N VAL A 13 56.01 -37.12 9.20
CA VAL A 13 55.73 -37.16 10.63
C VAL A 13 56.31 -35.92 11.33
N GLY A 14 55.64 -35.42 12.39
CA GLY A 14 55.96 -34.17 13.10
C GLY A 14 57.37 -34.06 13.71
N LYS A 15 57.79 -32.97 14.36
CA LYS A 15 57.16 -31.71 14.81
C LYS A 15 58.18 -30.58 14.64
N LYS A 16 57.73 -29.37 14.34
CA LYS A 16 58.37 -28.12 14.83
C LYS A 16 57.28 -27.17 15.35
N PRO A 17 57.56 -26.43 16.42
CA PRO A 17 56.58 -25.64 17.14
C PRO A 17 56.39 -24.30 16.44
N ASP A 18 55.15 -23.89 16.22
CA ASP A 18 54.84 -22.50 15.92
C ASP A 18 53.60 -22.05 16.67
N MET A 19 53.81 -20.97 17.41
CA MET A 19 52.84 -20.21 18.19
C MET A 19 51.84 -19.55 17.25
N THR A 20 50.57 -19.96 17.33
CA THR A 20 49.40 -19.12 16.99
C THR A 20 48.21 -19.56 17.89
N PRO A 21 47.03 -18.93 17.80
CA PRO A 21 46.49 -17.95 18.74
C PRO A 21 45.41 -18.54 19.66
N SER A 22 45.33 -18.09 20.91
CA SER A 22 44.26 -18.50 21.83
C SER A 22 43.03 -17.61 21.65
N THR A 23 42.03 -18.12 20.93
CA THR A 23 40.63 -17.69 21.06
C THR A 23 40.09 -18.23 22.38
N ALA A 24 40.13 -17.41 23.43
CA ALA A 24 39.41 -17.65 24.66
C ALA A 24 38.10 -16.86 24.65
N HIS A 25 37.00 -17.60 24.62
CA HIS A 25 35.70 -17.17 25.11
C HIS A 25 35.86 -16.49 26.47
N LEU A 26 35.43 -15.23 26.59
CA LEU A 26 35.15 -14.62 27.88
C LEU A 26 33.69 -14.19 27.92
N LEU A 27 33.03 -14.80 28.91
CA LEU A 27 31.70 -14.55 29.41
C LEU A 27 31.52 -13.04 29.66
N MET A 28 30.45 -12.48 29.11
CA MET A 28 29.95 -11.15 29.50
C MET A 28 28.96 -11.39 30.63
N ASP A 29 29.40 -11.24 31.87
CA ASP A 29 28.53 -11.20 33.03
C ASP A 29 27.65 -9.94 32.95
N GLU A 30 26.33 -10.18 32.88
CA GLU A 30 25.31 -9.23 33.35
C GLU A 30 25.49 -9.08 34.86
N ASP A 31 26.11 -7.99 35.32
CA ASP A 31 25.88 -7.40 36.64
C ASP A 31 26.72 -6.14 36.78
N THR A 32 26.18 -4.99 36.36
CA THR A 32 26.59 -3.64 36.83
C THR A 32 25.62 -2.59 36.28
N ARG A 33 24.37 -2.63 36.75
CA ARG A 33 23.41 -1.51 36.56
C ARG A 33 22.91 -0.89 37.87
N THR A 34 23.66 -1.11 38.94
CA THR A 34 23.42 -0.52 40.24
C THR A 34 24.76 -0.04 40.77
N SER A 35 25.04 1.27 40.64
CA SER A 35 25.92 2.10 41.49
C SER A 35 26.47 3.30 40.71
N SER A 36 25.66 4.34 40.51
CA SER A 36 26.18 5.65 40.13
C SER A 36 25.40 6.81 40.77
N PHE A 37 24.90 6.61 42.00
CA PHE A 37 24.38 7.70 42.84
C PHE A 37 25.32 7.95 44.00
N SER A 38 26.47 8.53 43.69
CA SER A 38 27.35 9.20 44.67
C SER A 38 28.39 10.04 43.94
N LEU A 39 27.96 11.15 43.35
CA LEU A 39 28.89 12.24 43.05
C LEU A 39 28.36 13.53 43.65
N ASN A 40 28.92 13.82 44.82
CA ASN A 40 28.96 15.12 45.46
C ASN A 40 29.62 16.13 44.48
N LYS A 41 28.83 16.69 43.56
CA LYS A 41 29.28 17.71 42.60
C LYS A 41 28.48 18.97 42.85
N ARG A 42 29.18 20.03 43.25
CA ARG A 42 28.67 21.41 43.20
C ARG A 42 28.09 21.62 41.80
N SER A 43 26.77 21.75 41.69
CA SER A 43 26.10 21.91 40.40
C SER A 43 26.54 23.25 39.78
N MET A 44 27.30 23.17 38.70
CA MET A 44 27.63 24.35 37.91
C MET A 44 26.50 24.52 36.89
N VAL A 45 25.61 25.49 37.15
CA VAL A 45 24.60 25.90 36.17
C VAL A 45 25.33 26.57 35.01
N LEU A 46 25.44 25.88 33.89
CA LEU A 46 25.99 26.43 32.65
C LEU A 46 24.85 27.04 31.84
N ASP A 47 24.92 28.34 31.59
CA ASP A 47 24.14 28.99 30.54
C ASP A 47 24.73 28.55 29.18
N GLU A 48 24.20 27.45 28.64
CA GLU A 48 24.72 26.73 27.47
C GLU A 48 24.85 27.68 26.27
N ASP A 49 23.84 28.51 26.02
CA ASP A 49 23.83 29.44 24.90
C ASP A 49 24.97 30.47 25.00
N ARG A 50 25.17 31.06 26.19
CA ARG A 50 26.26 32.03 26.40
C ARG A 50 27.64 31.38 26.39
N PHE A 51 27.75 30.13 26.83
CA PHE A 51 29.01 29.38 26.84
C PHE A 51 29.41 28.97 25.42
N GLU A 52 28.48 28.42 24.64
CA GLU A 52 28.71 28.01 23.26
C GLU A 52 29.08 29.21 22.37
N ASP A 53 28.36 30.33 22.51
CA ASP A 53 28.62 31.54 21.73
C ASP A 53 30.00 32.14 21.97
N ARG A 54 30.54 32.00 23.19
CA ARG A 54 31.86 32.55 23.55
C ARG A 54 33.01 31.64 23.19
N PHE A 55 32.87 30.33 23.39
CA PHE A 55 34.00 29.40 23.37
C PHE A 55 33.96 28.40 22.22
N LEU A 56 32.77 28.02 21.74
CA LEU A 56 32.60 26.91 20.79
C LEU A 56 32.17 27.36 19.39
N ARG A 57 32.05 28.67 19.15
CA ARG A 57 31.70 29.24 17.84
C ARG A 57 32.82 30.07 17.24
N CYS A 58 32.95 29.98 15.92
CA CYS A 58 33.91 30.79 15.19
C CYS A 58 33.51 32.26 15.19
N ASN A 59 34.42 33.17 15.53
CA ASN A 59 34.12 34.60 15.61
C ASN A 59 33.79 35.27 14.26
N VAL A 60 34.09 34.62 13.13
CA VAL A 60 33.81 35.13 11.78
C VAL A 60 32.46 34.65 11.25
N CYS A 61 32.22 33.34 11.19
CA CYS A 61 30.98 32.79 10.64
C CYS A 61 29.91 32.48 11.69
N LYS A 62 30.24 32.59 12.97
CA LYS A 62 29.38 32.21 14.11
C LYS A 62 28.91 30.75 14.10
N ALA A 63 29.45 29.90 13.22
CA ALA A 63 29.18 28.48 13.22
C ALA A 63 29.93 27.78 14.37
N ARG A 64 29.30 26.75 14.93
CA ARG A 64 29.89 25.88 15.96
C ARG A 64 31.04 25.07 15.37
N PHE A 65 32.14 24.98 16.11
CA PHE A 65 33.24 24.08 15.76
C PHE A 65 32.77 22.63 15.85
N SER A 66 33.25 21.80 14.93
CA SER A 66 32.88 20.39 14.85
C SER A 66 34.10 19.54 14.50
N ASN A 67 33.97 18.22 14.58
CA ASN A 67 35.03 17.29 14.16
C ASN A 67 35.42 17.48 12.68
N VAL A 68 34.53 18.08 11.88
CA VAL A 68 34.76 18.45 10.47
C VAL A 68 35.34 19.86 10.35
N SER A 69 34.89 20.80 11.18
CA SER A 69 35.33 22.20 11.19
C SER A 69 36.15 22.49 12.44
N LEU A 70 37.37 21.94 12.49
CA LEU A 70 38.25 22.11 13.63
C LEU A 70 38.69 23.58 13.79
N PRO A 71 38.81 24.07 15.04
CA PRO A 71 39.30 25.41 15.33
C PRO A 71 40.79 25.48 15.00
N ARG A 72 41.18 26.34 14.06
CA ARG A 72 42.57 26.57 13.67
C ARG A 72 43.09 27.83 14.33
N MET A 73 44.24 27.72 14.98
CA MET A 73 44.84 28.80 15.76
C MET A 73 45.81 29.62 14.91
N LEU A 74 45.59 30.93 14.84
CA LEU A 74 46.56 31.88 14.28
C LEU A 74 47.75 32.09 15.23
N THR A 75 48.83 32.71 14.76
CA THR A 75 50.02 33.04 15.59
C THR A 75 49.69 33.95 16.78
N CYS A 76 48.61 34.72 16.69
CA CYS A 76 48.07 35.53 17.79
C CYS A 76 47.18 34.74 18.77
N HIS A 77 47.14 33.40 18.68
CA HIS A 77 46.37 32.49 19.53
C HIS A 77 44.84 32.63 19.46
N HIS A 78 44.32 33.30 18.43
CA HIS A 78 42.89 33.36 18.12
C HIS A 78 42.50 32.27 17.12
N SER A 79 41.36 31.64 17.37
CA SER A 79 40.95 30.42 16.69
C SER A 79 39.73 30.62 15.79
N PHE A 80 39.80 30.09 14.56
CA PHE A 80 38.76 30.25 13.54
C PHE A 80 38.57 28.96 12.73
N CYS A 81 37.45 28.86 12.00
CA CYS A 81 37.18 27.71 11.14
C CYS A 81 38.12 27.72 9.91
N GLN A 82 38.60 26.57 9.44
CA GLN A 82 39.44 26.50 8.22
C GLN A 82 38.82 27.26 7.03
N PRO A 83 37.52 27.08 6.69
CA PRO A 83 36.89 27.85 5.61
C PRO A 83 36.93 29.38 5.83
N CYS A 84 36.92 29.83 7.08
CA CYS A 84 36.95 31.23 7.45
C CYS A 84 38.35 31.81 7.18
N ILE A 85 39.40 31.06 7.51
CA ILE A 85 40.78 31.45 7.26
C ILE A 85 41.07 31.43 5.76
N ASP A 86 40.57 30.44 5.02
CA ASP A 86 40.74 30.35 3.57
C ASP A 86 40.08 31.53 2.84
N ARG A 87 38.90 31.98 3.31
CA ARG A 87 38.23 33.19 2.80
C ARG A 87 39.04 34.45 3.09
N LEU A 88 39.59 34.60 4.30
CA LEU A 88 40.45 35.73 4.65
C LEU A 88 41.72 35.76 3.77
N TYR A 89 42.31 34.60 3.52
CA TYR A 89 43.48 34.46 2.63
C TYR A 89 43.14 34.81 1.19
N SER A 90 42.03 34.32 0.66
CA SER A 90 41.59 34.59 -0.71
C SER A 90 41.25 36.07 -0.93
N ALA A 91 40.61 36.72 0.04
CA ALA A 91 40.35 38.16 0.01
C ALA A 91 41.65 38.97 -0.03
N ALA A 92 42.64 38.62 0.80
CA ALA A 92 43.94 39.28 0.81
C ALA A 92 44.72 39.04 -0.50
N LYS A 93 44.64 37.83 -1.07
CA LYS A 93 45.26 37.47 -2.36
C LYS A 93 44.66 38.27 -3.52
N ALA A 94 43.33 38.45 -3.53
CA ALA A 94 42.65 39.25 -4.54
C ALA A 94 43.03 40.73 -4.46
N GLN A 95 43.14 41.30 -3.26
CA GLN A 95 43.55 42.70 -3.05
C GLN A 95 44.97 42.97 -3.55
N ARG A 96 45.87 41.99 -3.43
CA ARG A 96 47.23 42.06 -3.99
C ARG A 96 47.24 42.10 -5.53
N SER A 97 46.23 41.54 -6.19
CA SER A 97 46.08 41.57 -7.65
C SER A 97 45.55 42.91 -8.17
N THR A 98 44.79 43.65 -7.35
CA THR A 98 44.17 44.92 -7.75
C THR A 98 45.00 46.15 -7.39
N ASN A 99 45.84 46.07 -6.35
CA ASN A 99 46.76 47.14 -5.95
C ASN A 99 48.10 46.52 -5.51
N PRO A 100 49.12 46.48 -6.38
CA PRO A 100 50.47 46.08 -5.97
C PRO A 100 51.06 47.22 -5.13
N THR A 101 50.83 47.20 -3.81
CA THR A 101 51.53 48.10 -2.89
C THR A 101 53.04 47.90 -3.02
N PRO A 102 53.86 48.97 -3.05
CA PRO A 102 55.28 48.87 -3.28
C PRO A 102 55.93 48.10 -2.13
N LEU A 103 56.65 47.04 -2.49
CA LEU A 103 57.40 46.18 -1.58
C LEU A 103 58.48 46.99 -0.85
N ARG A 104 58.17 47.53 0.33
CA ARG A 104 59.19 48.15 1.21
C ARG A 104 59.21 47.67 2.66
N CYS A 105 58.44 46.66 3.05
CA CYS A 105 58.45 46.18 4.45
C CYS A 105 58.46 44.65 4.63
N LEU A 106 58.93 43.87 3.66
CA LEU A 106 59.10 42.42 3.83
C LEU A 106 60.56 42.02 3.49
N PRO A 107 61.25 41.25 4.35
CA PRO A 107 62.62 40.83 4.11
C PRO A 107 62.72 39.94 2.86
N LEU A 108 63.90 39.98 2.19
CA LEU A 108 64.22 39.31 0.92
C LEU A 108 64.06 37.76 0.91
N SER A 109 63.63 37.16 2.02
CA SER A 109 63.57 35.70 2.25
C SER A 109 62.15 35.10 2.19
N ILE A 110 61.15 35.84 1.69
CA ILE A 110 59.75 35.41 1.69
C ILE A 110 59.30 35.04 0.27
N PRO A 111 58.61 33.89 0.07
CA PRO A 111 58.16 33.47 -1.26
C PRO A 111 57.18 34.47 -1.88
N VAL A 112 57.30 34.68 -3.20
CA VAL A 112 56.50 35.64 -3.98
C VAL A 112 54.98 35.43 -3.80
N SER A 113 54.56 34.22 -3.44
CA SER A 113 53.17 33.81 -3.20
C SER A 113 52.59 34.17 -1.82
N ALA A 114 53.35 34.78 -0.90
CA ALA A 114 52.89 35.08 0.47
C ALA A 114 52.05 36.38 0.57
N VAL A 115 50.98 36.37 1.36
CA VAL A 115 50.11 37.55 1.58
C VAL A 115 49.95 37.81 3.08
N ILE A 116 49.78 39.07 3.48
CA ILE A 116 49.53 39.42 4.89
C ILE A 116 48.02 39.34 5.17
N ILE A 117 47.63 38.51 6.14
CA ILE A 117 46.27 38.45 6.67
C ILE A 117 46.26 39.11 8.05
N SER A 118 45.22 39.90 8.34
CA SER A 118 45.00 40.49 9.67
C SER A 118 43.97 39.68 10.46
N CYS A 119 44.24 39.40 11.73
CA CYS A 119 43.30 38.71 12.61
C CYS A 119 42.04 39.57 12.85
N PRO A 120 40.81 39.04 12.65
CA PRO A 120 39.57 39.78 12.91
C PRO A 120 39.34 40.21 14.36
N VAL A 121 40.03 39.57 15.32
CA VAL A 121 39.84 39.82 16.77
C VAL A 121 40.86 40.84 17.29
N CYS A 122 42.15 40.65 17.01
CA CYS A 122 43.21 41.50 17.56
C CYS A 122 43.95 42.35 16.52
N LYS A 123 43.56 42.28 15.24
CA LYS A 123 44.21 42.98 14.10
C LYS A 123 45.69 42.66 13.89
N GLY A 124 46.24 41.67 14.59
CA GLY A 124 47.62 41.21 14.38
C GLY A 124 47.83 40.72 12.95
N ALA A 125 48.91 41.18 12.32
CA ALA A 125 49.29 40.81 10.96
C ALA A 125 50.11 39.51 10.96
N PHE A 126 49.79 38.59 10.07
CA PHE A 126 50.51 37.33 9.88
C PHE A 126 50.76 37.09 8.39
N ILE A 127 51.97 36.66 8.05
CA ILE A 127 52.39 36.34 6.69
C ILE A 127 51.94 34.92 6.37
N ALA A 128 50.97 34.81 5.47
CA ALA A 128 50.32 33.57 5.09
C ALA A 128 50.70 33.16 3.67
N THR A 129 51.07 31.90 3.49
CA THR A 129 51.14 31.22 2.19
C THR A 129 50.03 30.18 2.11
N ASP A 130 49.70 29.70 0.90
CA ASP A 130 48.66 28.68 0.71
C ASP A 130 48.93 27.41 1.55
N GLU A 131 50.21 27.03 1.66
CA GLU A 131 50.62 25.90 2.51
C GLU A 131 50.52 26.20 4.00
N ASN A 132 50.93 27.39 4.44
CA ASN A 132 50.91 27.75 5.86
C ASN A 132 49.47 27.86 6.39
N VAL A 133 48.52 28.32 5.56
CA VAL A 133 47.10 28.41 5.93
C VAL A 133 46.48 27.02 6.11
N LYS A 134 46.86 26.05 5.28
CA LYS A 134 46.39 24.65 5.38
C LYS A 134 47.00 23.89 6.56
N LYS A 135 48.20 24.28 7.00
CA LYS A 135 48.99 23.61 8.06
C LYS A 135 48.87 24.29 9.44
N LEU A 136 47.89 25.16 9.65
CA LEU A 136 47.71 25.81 10.96
C LEU A 136 47.37 24.80 12.07
N PRO A 137 47.95 24.95 13.27
CA PRO A 137 47.68 24.05 14.39
C PRO A 137 46.22 24.12 14.82
N THR A 138 45.67 22.98 15.22
CA THR A 138 44.35 22.90 15.85
C THR A 138 44.41 23.43 17.28
N ASP A 139 43.45 24.24 17.69
CA ASP A 139 43.32 24.68 19.08
C ASP A 139 42.70 23.57 19.94
N HIS A 140 43.56 22.75 20.53
CA HIS A 140 43.13 21.64 21.39
C HIS A 140 42.38 22.08 22.65
N ARG A 141 42.49 23.34 23.09
CA ARG A 141 41.72 23.86 24.22
C ARG A 141 40.23 23.89 23.90
N ILE A 142 39.89 24.39 22.70
CA ILE A 142 38.49 24.42 22.22
C ILE A 142 38.00 22.99 21.98
N VAL A 143 38.83 22.10 21.43
CA VAL A 143 38.47 20.68 21.26
C VAL A 143 38.16 20.01 22.60
N GLN A 144 38.95 20.26 23.64
CA GLN A 144 38.68 19.77 24.99
C GLN A 144 37.37 20.33 25.57
N LEU A 145 37.06 21.60 25.32
CA LEU A 145 35.77 22.19 25.71
C LEU A 145 34.60 21.59 24.92
N MET A 146 34.79 21.26 23.64
CA MET A 146 33.80 20.55 22.83
C MET A 146 33.54 19.15 23.40
N ASP A 147 34.59 18.41 23.74
CA ASP A 147 34.46 17.06 24.32
C ASP A 147 33.87 17.10 25.73
N PHE A 148 34.20 18.09 26.54
CA PHE A 148 33.59 18.29 27.86
C PHE A 148 32.06 18.44 27.73
N VAL A 149 31.58 19.32 26.85
CA VAL A 149 30.14 19.53 26.62
C VAL A 149 29.45 18.26 26.08
N ARG A 150 30.17 17.43 25.31
CA ARG A 150 29.64 16.16 24.78
C ARG A 150 29.50 15.07 25.84
N HIS A 151 30.32 15.09 26.90
CA HIS A 151 30.37 14.04 27.92
C HIS A 151 29.73 14.47 29.26
N THR A 152 29.29 15.72 29.41
CA THR A 152 28.45 16.13 30.52
C THR A 152 27.00 15.76 30.25
N ASP A 153 26.40 14.95 31.13
CA ASP A 153 24.96 14.68 31.11
C ASP A 153 24.19 16.01 31.09
N ARG A 154 23.26 16.12 30.14
CA ARG A 154 22.43 17.31 29.94
C ARG A 154 21.43 17.40 31.08
N TYR A 155 21.79 18.05 32.17
CA TYR A 155 20.81 18.46 33.18
C TYR A 155 20.02 19.65 32.63
N THR A 156 19.01 19.37 31.80
CA THR A 156 18.03 20.40 31.43
C THR A 156 17.16 20.67 32.64
N VAL A 157 17.56 21.63 33.46
CA VAL A 157 16.71 22.13 34.55
C VAL A 157 15.52 22.82 33.92
N THR A 158 14.33 22.27 34.13
CA THR A 158 13.09 22.89 33.69
C THR A 158 12.73 24.00 34.67
N PHE A 159 12.34 25.17 34.13
CA PHE A 159 12.02 26.34 34.93
C PHE A 159 10.52 26.57 34.97
N CYS A 160 10.02 27.03 36.12
CA CYS A 160 8.65 27.48 36.27
C CYS A 160 8.36 28.64 35.32
N SER A 161 7.27 28.52 34.56
CA SER A 161 6.80 29.54 33.61
C SER A 161 6.50 30.89 34.28
N VAL A 162 5.99 30.86 35.52
CA VAL A 162 5.60 32.05 36.29
C VAL A 162 6.78 32.67 37.02
N HIS A 163 7.52 31.86 37.79
CA HIS A 163 8.53 32.37 38.73
C HIS A 163 9.97 32.29 38.22
N ARG A 164 10.20 31.65 37.05
CA ARG A 164 11.54 31.43 36.47
C ARG A 164 12.54 30.79 37.43
N LEU A 165 12.03 29.99 38.37
CA LEU A 165 12.81 29.18 39.30
C LEU A 165 12.78 27.70 38.87
N PRO A 166 13.83 26.92 39.18
CA PRO A 166 13.87 25.48 38.92
C PRO A 166 12.64 24.74 39.47
N LEU A 167 12.12 23.79 38.67
CA LEU A 167 11.06 22.87 39.06
C LEU A 167 11.68 21.66 39.76
N ASN A 168 11.66 21.70 41.10
CA ASN A 168 12.25 20.64 41.93
C ASN A 168 11.20 19.85 42.74
N PHE A 169 9.94 20.29 42.71
CA PHE A 169 8.86 19.69 43.50
C PHE A 169 7.75 19.22 42.57
N PHE A 170 6.91 18.31 43.05
CA PHE A 170 5.75 17.81 42.32
C PHE A 170 4.50 17.92 43.21
N CYS A 171 3.42 18.49 42.67
CA CYS A 171 2.14 18.52 43.36
C CYS A 171 1.30 17.30 42.97
N ASP A 172 1.06 16.39 43.93
CA ASP A 172 0.33 15.13 43.73
C ASP A 172 -1.12 15.36 43.27
N GLN A 173 -1.75 16.41 43.79
CA GLN A 173 -3.15 16.75 43.46
C GLN A 173 -3.32 17.37 42.09
N CYS A 174 -2.33 18.16 41.64
CA CYS A 174 -2.38 18.80 40.33
C CYS A 174 -1.66 18.00 39.24
N ILE A 175 -0.94 16.94 39.62
CA ILE A 175 -0.16 16.08 38.74
C ILE A 175 0.78 16.92 37.85
N GLN A 176 1.54 17.83 38.46
CA GLN A 176 2.47 18.71 37.73
C GLN A 176 3.70 19.09 38.55
N PRO A 177 4.87 19.27 37.90
CA PRO A 177 6.06 19.79 38.53
C PRO A 177 5.93 21.29 38.82
N ILE A 178 6.38 21.72 40.00
CA ILE A 178 6.27 23.08 40.52
C ILE A 178 7.60 23.56 41.15
N CYS A 179 7.79 24.87 41.26
CA CYS A 179 8.97 25.46 41.92
C CYS A 179 8.69 25.82 43.39
N ARG A 180 9.74 26.19 44.13
CA ARG A 180 9.65 26.59 45.55
C ARG A 180 8.65 27.73 45.81
N ASN A 181 8.48 28.68 44.88
CA ASN A 181 7.52 29.78 45.09
C ASN A 181 6.08 29.31 44.87
N CYS A 182 5.87 28.33 43.99
CA CYS A 182 4.55 27.74 43.77
C CYS A 182 4.04 27.01 45.02
N THR A 183 4.91 26.31 45.77
CA THR A 183 4.52 25.63 47.02
C THR A 183 4.03 26.61 48.08
N ALA A 184 4.62 27.80 48.16
CA ALA A 184 4.24 28.83 49.13
C ALA A 184 3.01 29.65 48.71
N ASN A 185 2.73 29.76 47.41
CA ASN A 185 1.71 30.67 46.89
C ASN A 185 0.45 29.95 46.43
N SER A 186 0.56 29.03 45.47
CA SER A 186 -0.57 28.44 44.74
C SER A 186 -0.82 26.97 45.03
N HIS A 187 0.14 26.26 45.62
CA HIS A 187 0.05 24.85 45.98
C HIS A 187 0.39 24.66 47.46
N LYS A 188 -0.31 25.40 48.33
CA LYS A 188 -0.11 25.31 49.78
C LYS A 188 -0.74 24.02 50.31
N GLU A 189 -0.15 23.46 51.36
CA GLU A 189 -0.74 22.31 52.06
C GLU A 189 -2.09 22.66 52.72
N ALA A 190 -2.26 23.90 53.20
CA ALA A 190 -3.57 24.40 53.68
C ALA A 190 -4.63 24.43 52.56
N ASP A 191 -4.16 24.60 51.32
CA ASP A 191 -4.84 24.41 50.02
C ASP A 191 -5.45 23.03 49.78
N GLY A 192 -5.00 22.05 50.58
CA GLY A 192 -5.12 20.63 50.31
C GLY A 192 -3.96 20.06 49.50
N HIS A 193 -3.16 20.87 48.81
CA HIS A 193 -2.13 20.39 47.88
C HIS A 193 -1.00 19.63 48.59
N LEU A 194 -0.86 18.34 48.27
CA LEU A 194 0.30 17.55 48.69
C LEU A 194 1.47 17.78 47.74
N VAL A 195 2.60 18.24 48.27
CA VAL A 195 3.83 18.47 47.52
C VAL A 195 4.90 17.50 47.99
N ILE A 196 5.52 16.81 47.03
CA ILE A 196 6.64 15.89 47.25
C ILE A 196 7.85 16.34 46.43
N ASP A 197 9.03 15.79 46.73
CA ASP A 197 10.21 16.00 45.89
C ASP A 197 9.98 15.39 44.50
N LEU A 198 10.56 16.01 43.47
CA LEU A 198 10.43 15.51 42.11
C LEU A 198 11.05 14.11 41.97
N GLU A 199 12.14 13.80 42.66
CA GLU A 199 12.76 12.48 42.64
C GLU A 199 11.83 11.41 43.23
N ASP A 200 11.20 11.70 44.37
CA ASP A 200 10.22 10.81 45.01
C ASP A 200 8.97 10.62 44.15
N ALA A 201 8.51 11.68 43.48
CA ALA A 201 7.41 11.60 42.51
C ALA A 201 7.75 10.67 41.35
N MET A 202 8.97 10.74 40.82
CA MET A 202 9.41 9.85 39.74
C MET A 202 9.41 8.39 40.18
N VAL A 203 9.87 8.09 41.39
CA VAL A 203 9.82 6.72 41.95
C VAL A 203 8.37 6.24 42.13
N LYS A 204 7.46 7.10 42.61
CA LYS A 204 6.05 6.75 42.82
C LYS A 204 5.29 6.55 41.50
N TYR A 205 5.47 7.44 40.53
CA TYR A 205 4.66 7.48 39.31
C TYR A 205 5.24 6.66 38.17
N SER A 206 6.55 6.40 38.12
CA SER A 206 7.14 5.52 37.09
C SER A 206 6.41 4.18 36.95
N PRO A 207 6.21 3.37 38.01
CA PRO A 207 5.54 2.07 37.86
C PRO A 207 4.06 2.22 37.47
N VAL A 208 3.40 3.31 37.86
CA VAL A 208 2.01 3.58 37.46
C VAL A 208 1.95 3.89 35.97
N LEU A 209 2.85 4.73 35.47
CA LEU A 209 2.95 5.07 34.05
C LEU A 209 3.35 3.85 33.23
N ASP A 210 4.30 3.04 33.70
CA ASP A 210 4.72 1.81 33.03
C ASP A 210 3.54 0.83 32.90
N ASN A 211 2.76 0.62 33.97
CA ASN A 211 1.55 -0.20 33.91
C ASN A 211 0.52 0.36 32.92
N LEU A 212 0.25 1.67 32.96
CA LEU A 212 -0.67 2.31 32.01
C LEU A 212 -0.21 2.13 30.57
N VAL A 213 1.08 2.26 30.29
CA VAL A 213 1.65 2.00 28.97
C VAL A 213 1.38 0.55 28.56
N THR A 214 1.67 -0.43 29.42
CA THR A 214 1.43 -1.84 29.10
C THR A 214 -0.06 -2.15 28.86
N GLU A 215 -0.97 -1.53 29.60
CA GLU A 215 -2.41 -1.69 29.41
C GLU A 215 -2.87 -1.10 28.08
N MET A 216 -2.41 0.11 27.74
CA MET A 216 -2.72 0.77 26.47
C MET A 216 -2.15 0.00 25.28
N GLU A 217 -0.93 -0.54 25.39
CA GLU A 217 -0.32 -1.39 24.37
C GLU A 217 -1.12 -2.69 24.17
N ALA A 218 -1.54 -3.34 25.25
CA ALA A 218 -2.36 -4.55 25.18
C ALA A 218 -3.74 -4.28 24.53
N GLU A 219 -4.38 -3.17 24.88
CA GLU A 219 -5.63 -2.76 24.24
C GLU A 219 -5.42 -2.45 22.75
N SER A 220 -4.35 -1.75 22.39
CA SER A 220 -3.99 -1.45 21.00
C SER A 220 -3.85 -2.72 20.17
N ILE A 221 -3.14 -3.74 20.68
CA ILE A 221 -2.98 -5.04 20.02
C ILE A 221 -4.35 -5.73 19.85
N CYS A 222 -5.19 -5.74 20.89
CA CYS A 222 -6.53 -6.34 20.80
C CYS A 222 -7.43 -5.63 19.78
N LEU A 223 -7.32 -4.31 19.64
CA LEU A 223 -8.05 -3.54 18.63
C LEU A 223 -7.55 -3.86 17.23
N GLU A 224 -6.24 -4.00 17.03
CA GLU A 224 -5.65 -4.40 15.76
C GLU A 224 -6.14 -5.79 15.30
N GLU A 225 -6.18 -6.77 16.20
CA GLU A 225 -6.74 -8.10 15.91
C GLU A 225 -8.22 -8.04 15.48
N LYS A 226 -9.03 -7.21 16.16
CA LYS A 226 -10.44 -7.00 15.79
C LYS A 226 -10.58 -6.34 14.43
N LEU A 227 -9.72 -5.38 14.08
CA LEU A 227 -9.72 -4.73 12.77
C LEU A 227 -9.42 -5.75 11.66
N ILE A 228 -8.43 -6.62 11.86
CA ILE A 228 -8.11 -7.70 10.91
C ILE A 228 -9.31 -8.65 10.75
N CYS A 229 -9.96 -9.04 11.85
CA CYS A 229 -11.15 -9.89 11.81
C CYS A 229 -12.31 -9.22 11.07
N LEU A 230 -12.57 -7.92 11.32
CA LEU A 230 -13.61 -7.16 10.62
C LEU A 230 -13.33 -7.07 9.12
N GLU A 231 -12.08 -6.84 8.72
CA GLU A 231 -11.69 -6.81 7.31
C GLU A 231 -11.97 -8.16 6.63
N SER A 232 -11.68 -9.28 7.32
CA SER A 232 -12.01 -10.62 6.83
C SER A 232 -13.52 -10.82 6.66
N VAL A 233 -14.33 -10.38 7.63
CA VAL A 233 -15.80 -10.46 7.54
C VAL A 233 -16.33 -9.63 6.37
N VAL A 234 -15.82 -8.41 6.16
CA VAL A 234 -16.19 -7.57 5.01
C VAL A 234 -15.85 -8.26 3.69
N LYS A 235 -14.63 -8.84 3.58
CA LYS A 235 -14.25 -9.62 2.39
C LYS A 235 -15.18 -10.81 2.15
N ASN A 236 -15.56 -11.53 3.21
CA ASN A 236 -16.50 -12.64 3.10
C ASN A 236 -17.89 -12.20 2.60
N VAL A 237 -18.39 -11.04 3.05
CA VAL A 237 -19.65 -10.49 2.55
C VAL A 237 -19.58 -10.17 1.06
N GLU A 238 -18.49 -9.58 0.59
CA GLU A 238 -18.29 -9.32 -0.85
C GLU A 238 -18.17 -10.62 -1.67
N LEU A 239 -17.49 -11.64 -1.15
CA LEU A 239 -17.44 -12.96 -1.80
C LEU A 239 -18.84 -13.61 -1.90
N VAL A 240 -19.61 -13.59 -0.80
CA VAL A 240 -20.99 -14.10 -0.78
C VAL A 240 -21.86 -13.34 -1.77
N LYS A 241 -21.72 -12.02 -1.88
CA LYS A 241 -22.43 -11.21 -2.88
C LYS A 241 -22.09 -11.64 -4.31
N VAL A 242 -20.82 -11.84 -4.64
CA VAL A 242 -20.40 -12.29 -5.98
C VAL A 242 -21.01 -13.67 -6.29
N ASP A 243 -20.98 -14.58 -5.32
CA ASP A 243 -21.57 -15.92 -5.45
C ASP A 243 -23.09 -15.85 -5.67
N LEU A 244 -23.82 -15.11 -4.82
CA LEU A 244 -25.27 -14.92 -4.95
C LEU A 244 -25.64 -14.31 -6.30
N LEU A 245 -24.91 -13.30 -6.79
CA LEU A 245 -25.13 -12.75 -8.13
C LEU A 245 -24.88 -13.79 -9.23
N GLY A 246 -23.89 -14.67 -9.04
CA GLY A 246 -23.66 -15.82 -9.91
C GLY A 246 -24.83 -16.80 -9.91
N GLN A 247 -25.36 -17.13 -8.73
CA GLN A 247 -26.51 -18.02 -8.57
C GLN A 247 -27.78 -17.44 -9.22
N VAL A 248 -28.06 -16.15 -9.04
CA VAL A 248 -29.18 -15.45 -9.70
C VAL A 248 -29.04 -15.53 -11.22
N ARG A 249 -27.86 -15.22 -11.76
CA ARG A 249 -27.61 -15.32 -13.22
C ARG A 249 -27.81 -16.75 -13.73
N SER A 250 -27.32 -17.75 -13.00
CA SER A 250 -27.48 -19.17 -13.35
C SER A 250 -28.95 -19.61 -13.32
N CYS A 251 -29.70 -19.21 -12.28
CA CYS A 251 -31.13 -19.46 -12.13
C CYS A 251 -31.92 -18.92 -13.34
N VAL A 252 -31.72 -17.64 -13.67
CA VAL A 252 -32.41 -16.99 -14.80
C VAL A 252 -31.99 -17.59 -16.15
N SER A 253 -30.71 -17.96 -16.31
CA SER A 253 -30.24 -18.63 -17.54
C SER A 253 -30.97 -19.95 -17.77
N LYS A 254 -31.09 -20.80 -16.73
CA LYS A 254 -31.83 -22.07 -16.82
C LYS A 254 -33.30 -21.84 -17.21
N MET A 255 -33.94 -20.80 -16.66
CA MET A 255 -35.31 -20.43 -17.03
C MET A 255 -35.40 -20.06 -18.52
N ARG A 256 -34.46 -19.26 -19.02
CA ARG A 256 -34.39 -18.87 -20.43
C ARG A 256 -34.19 -20.09 -21.33
N ASP A 257 -33.35 -21.03 -20.94
CA ASP A 257 -33.10 -22.25 -21.72
C ASP A 257 -34.36 -23.12 -21.85
N LEU A 258 -35.14 -23.24 -20.76
CA LEU A 258 -36.43 -23.93 -20.79
C LEU A 258 -37.44 -23.25 -21.71
N LEU A 259 -37.53 -21.92 -21.67
CA LEU A 259 -38.42 -21.14 -22.54
C LEU A 259 -38.01 -21.27 -24.02
N ASN A 260 -36.71 -21.14 -24.31
CA ASN A 260 -36.16 -21.31 -25.66
C ASN A 260 -36.42 -22.74 -26.20
N ALA A 261 -36.28 -23.76 -25.36
CA ALA A 261 -36.58 -25.14 -25.75
C ALA A 261 -38.07 -25.31 -26.08
N ARG A 262 -38.96 -24.69 -25.31
CA ARG A 262 -40.40 -24.70 -25.57
C ARG A 262 -40.76 -23.97 -26.87
N GLU A 263 -40.16 -22.81 -27.11
CA GLU A 263 -40.33 -22.05 -28.35
C GLU A 263 -39.94 -22.90 -29.57
N LYS A 264 -38.73 -23.48 -29.55
CA LYS A 264 -38.25 -24.36 -30.62
C LYS A 264 -39.20 -25.53 -30.88
N ALA A 265 -39.72 -26.15 -29.83
CA ALA A 265 -40.67 -27.26 -29.95
C ALA A 265 -42.01 -26.82 -30.60
N LEU A 266 -42.52 -25.63 -30.24
CA LEU A 266 -43.74 -25.08 -30.84
C LEU A 266 -43.54 -24.71 -32.31
N VAL A 267 -42.42 -24.06 -32.64
CA VAL A 267 -42.05 -23.73 -34.02
C VAL A 267 -41.93 -24.99 -34.87
N ALA A 268 -41.26 -26.03 -34.36
CA ALA A 268 -41.17 -27.32 -35.04
C ALA A 268 -42.56 -27.94 -35.29
N LYS A 269 -43.47 -27.87 -34.32
CA LYS A 269 -44.85 -28.36 -34.45
C LYS A 269 -45.62 -27.59 -35.52
N VAL A 270 -45.47 -26.27 -35.61
CA VAL A 270 -46.09 -25.44 -36.66
C VAL A 270 -45.56 -25.82 -38.03
N HIS A 271 -44.23 -25.95 -38.19
CA HIS A 271 -43.64 -26.40 -39.45
C HIS A 271 -44.12 -27.80 -39.84
N GLN A 272 -44.23 -28.72 -38.89
CA GLN A 272 -44.72 -30.06 -39.13
C GLN A 272 -46.18 -30.05 -39.60
N GLN A 273 -47.08 -29.37 -38.89
CA GLN A 273 -48.51 -29.33 -39.23
C GLN A 273 -48.78 -28.65 -40.57
N THR A 274 -48.16 -27.49 -40.80
CA THR A 274 -48.29 -26.78 -42.09
C THR A 274 -47.61 -27.52 -43.24
N GLY A 275 -46.50 -28.21 -42.97
CA GLY A 275 -45.78 -29.07 -43.92
C GLY A 275 -46.61 -30.26 -44.36
N MET A 276 -47.22 -30.99 -43.42
CA MET A 276 -48.10 -32.11 -43.73
C MET A 276 -49.27 -31.67 -44.63
N GLU A 277 -49.92 -30.55 -44.30
CA GLU A 277 -51.04 -30.05 -45.09
C GLU A 277 -50.59 -29.59 -46.49
N ARG A 278 -49.47 -28.88 -46.59
CA ARG A 278 -48.87 -28.51 -47.88
C ARG A 278 -48.59 -29.73 -48.74
N ASN A 279 -48.00 -30.79 -48.17
CA ASN A 279 -47.67 -32.01 -48.92
C ASN A 279 -48.92 -32.71 -49.46
N LYS A 280 -50.01 -32.78 -48.66
CA LYS A 280 -51.30 -33.32 -49.14
C LYS A 280 -51.84 -32.52 -50.32
N LEU A 281 -51.81 -31.19 -50.24
CA LEU A 281 -52.28 -30.31 -51.31
C LEU A 281 -51.41 -30.43 -52.56
N GLN A 282 -50.09 -30.54 -52.39
CA GLN A 282 -49.14 -30.70 -53.49
C GLN A 282 -49.32 -32.05 -54.21
N GLU A 283 -49.59 -33.14 -53.48
CA GLU A 283 -49.90 -34.44 -54.06
C GLU A 283 -51.18 -34.40 -54.88
N LYS A 284 -52.25 -33.78 -54.35
CA LYS A 284 -53.50 -33.55 -55.12
C LYS A 284 -53.24 -32.71 -56.37
N SER A 285 -52.42 -31.65 -56.26
CA SER A 285 -52.03 -30.82 -57.40
C SER A 285 -51.26 -31.61 -58.46
N LYS A 286 -50.38 -32.53 -58.05
CA LYS A 286 -49.64 -33.40 -58.96
C LYS A 286 -50.59 -34.34 -59.71
N GLN A 287 -51.50 -35.00 -58.99
CA GLN A 287 -52.52 -35.87 -59.60
C GLN A 287 -53.38 -35.14 -60.64
N LEU A 288 -53.79 -33.89 -60.35
CA LEU A 288 -54.51 -33.05 -61.31
C LEU A 288 -53.64 -32.69 -62.52
N THR A 289 -52.36 -32.38 -62.31
CA THR A 289 -51.43 -32.01 -63.38
C THR A 289 -51.16 -33.18 -64.32
N ASP A 290 -50.87 -34.36 -63.76
CA ASP A 290 -50.62 -35.60 -64.51
C ASP A 290 -51.85 -35.97 -65.33
N ARG A 291 -53.04 -35.91 -64.72
CA ARG A 291 -54.31 -36.17 -65.40
C ARG A 291 -54.55 -35.17 -66.54
N ARG A 292 -54.29 -33.88 -66.31
CA ARG A 292 -54.41 -32.84 -67.35
C ARG A 292 -53.44 -33.10 -68.50
N GLN A 293 -52.19 -33.42 -68.22
CA GLN A 293 -51.17 -33.68 -69.23
C GLN A 293 -51.55 -34.86 -70.11
N MET A 294 -52.02 -35.96 -69.52
CA MET A 294 -52.50 -37.13 -70.26
C MET A 294 -53.66 -36.76 -71.20
N LEU A 295 -54.65 -36.00 -70.70
CA LEU A 295 -55.79 -35.56 -71.52
C LEU A 295 -55.35 -34.64 -72.68
N VAL A 296 -54.41 -33.71 -72.43
CA VAL A 296 -53.86 -32.82 -73.46
C VAL A 296 -53.10 -33.63 -74.51
N GLU A 297 -52.28 -34.59 -74.11
CA GLU A 297 -51.52 -35.44 -75.02
C GLU A 297 -52.45 -36.26 -75.93
N LYS A 298 -53.47 -36.92 -75.36
CA LYS A 298 -54.48 -37.66 -76.15
C LYS A 298 -55.24 -36.73 -77.10
N THR A 299 -55.55 -35.51 -76.67
CA THR A 299 -56.23 -34.50 -77.50
C THR A 299 -55.36 -34.05 -78.68
N ASN A 300 -54.05 -33.85 -78.45
CA ASN A 300 -53.11 -33.47 -79.50
C ASN A 300 -52.93 -34.60 -80.52
N LYS A 301 -52.75 -35.85 -80.06
CA LYS A 301 -52.68 -37.02 -80.96
C LYS A 301 -53.93 -37.18 -81.81
N LEU A 302 -55.11 -37.00 -81.21
CA LEU A 302 -56.37 -37.06 -81.96
C LEU A 302 -56.48 -35.93 -82.99
N ARG A 303 -56.02 -34.72 -82.65
CA ARG A 303 -55.98 -33.58 -83.59
C ARG A 303 -55.07 -33.89 -84.78
N GLU A 304 -53.85 -34.37 -84.51
CA GLU A 304 -52.90 -34.73 -85.57
C GLU A 304 -53.42 -35.84 -86.48
N ALA A 305 -54.02 -36.90 -85.91
CA ALA A 305 -54.61 -37.99 -86.69
C ALA A 305 -55.78 -37.49 -87.56
N LYS A 306 -56.58 -36.55 -87.04
CA LYS A 306 -57.64 -35.88 -87.80
C LYS A 306 -57.09 -35.04 -88.95
N ASP A 307 -56.06 -34.24 -88.70
CA ASP A 307 -55.46 -33.36 -89.71
C ASP A 307 -54.80 -34.17 -90.84
N LYS A 308 -54.21 -35.33 -90.51
CA LYS A 308 -53.62 -36.28 -91.47
C LYS A 308 -54.63 -37.25 -92.10
N SER A 309 -55.91 -37.16 -91.74
CA SER A 309 -56.99 -38.06 -92.21
C SER A 309 -56.73 -39.56 -91.97
N MET A 310 -56.05 -39.91 -90.86
CA MET A 310 -55.73 -41.30 -90.51
C MET A 310 -56.90 -41.96 -89.76
N ILE A 311 -57.85 -42.53 -90.51
CA ILE A 311 -59.14 -43.02 -90.00
C ILE A 311 -58.98 -44.10 -88.91
N GLU A 312 -58.12 -45.10 -89.12
CA GLU A 312 -57.91 -46.18 -88.15
C GLU A 312 -57.35 -45.67 -86.81
N GLU A 313 -56.36 -44.77 -86.85
CA GLU A 313 -55.79 -44.16 -85.65
C GLU A 313 -56.79 -43.27 -84.92
N MET A 314 -57.65 -42.55 -85.64
CA MET A 314 -58.71 -41.73 -85.02
C MET A 314 -59.67 -42.59 -84.18
N PHE A 315 -60.14 -43.71 -84.73
CA PHE A 315 -61.06 -44.60 -84.00
C PHE A 315 -60.37 -45.31 -82.83
N LYS A 316 -59.09 -45.68 -82.97
CA LYS A 316 -58.29 -46.25 -81.88
C LYS A 316 -58.10 -45.25 -80.73
N ILE A 317 -57.68 -44.02 -81.03
CA ILE A 317 -57.53 -42.97 -80.01
C ILE A 317 -58.88 -42.60 -79.40
N HIS A 318 -59.97 -42.59 -80.18
CA HIS A 318 -61.32 -42.36 -79.69
C HIS A 318 -61.74 -43.40 -78.65
N GLN A 319 -61.43 -44.69 -78.87
CA GLN A 319 -61.68 -45.74 -77.90
C GLN A 319 -60.89 -45.51 -76.60
N GLU A 320 -59.59 -45.21 -76.70
CA GLU A 320 -58.74 -44.91 -75.54
C GLU A 320 -59.22 -43.69 -74.75
N VAL A 321 -59.67 -42.62 -75.44
CA VAL A 321 -60.24 -41.43 -74.80
C VAL A 321 -61.59 -41.73 -74.15
N ARG A 322 -62.42 -42.60 -74.75
CA ARG A 322 -63.69 -43.04 -74.18
C ARG A 322 -63.47 -43.80 -72.88
N GLU A 323 -62.50 -44.71 -72.84
CA GLU A 323 -62.09 -45.42 -71.63
C GLU A 323 -61.57 -44.45 -70.57
N CYS A 324 -60.69 -43.51 -70.93
CA CYS A 324 -60.22 -42.48 -70.00
C CYS A 324 -61.37 -41.63 -69.43
N ARG A 325 -62.36 -41.26 -70.24
CA ARG A 325 -63.52 -40.46 -69.81
C ARG A 325 -64.51 -41.22 -68.93
N SER A 326 -64.43 -42.56 -68.90
CA SER A 326 -65.27 -43.37 -68.02
C SER A 326 -64.83 -43.32 -66.55
N GLU A 327 -63.60 -42.90 -66.29
CA GLU A 327 -63.09 -42.70 -64.92
C GLU A 327 -63.77 -41.50 -64.23
N PRO A 328 -64.11 -41.61 -62.93
CA PRO A 328 -64.69 -40.51 -62.18
C PRO A 328 -63.81 -39.25 -62.19
N ARG A 329 -64.43 -38.07 -62.15
CA ARG A 329 -63.70 -36.81 -62.00
C ARG A 329 -62.95 -36.80 -60.66
N LEU A 330 -61.68 -36.40 -60.68
CA LEU A 330 -60.89 -36.16 -59.47
C LEU A 330 -61.50 -34.99 -58.70
N ARG A 331 -62.05 -35.26 -57.52
CA ARG A 331 -62.62 -34.24 -56.63
C ARG A 331 -61.57 -33.76 -55.64
N VAL A 332 -61.36 -32.45 -55.57
CA VAL A 332 -60.47 -31.78 -54.61
C VAL A 332 -61.33 -30.89 -53.72
N ARG A 333 -61.72 -31.41 -52.54
CA ARG A 333 -62.63 -30.75 -51.60
C ARG A 333 -62.21 -29.31 -51.25
N GLU A 334 -60.91 -29.05 -51.18
CA GLU A 334 -60.39 -27.71 -50.86
C GLU A 334 -60.68 -26.67 -51.95
N VAL A 335 -60.84 -27.10 -53.20
CA VAL A 335 -61.15 -26.23 -54.35
C VAL A 335 -62.65 -26.32 -54.69
N ASP A 336 -63.19 -27.53 -54.74
CA ASP A 336 -64.57 -27.79 -55.16
C ASP A 336 -65.60 -27.40 -54.09
N ASP A 337 -65.28 -27.64 -52.81
CA ASP A 337 -66.17 -27.35 -51.67
C ASP A 337 -65.75 -26.07 -50.92
N GLY A 338 -64.62 -25.44 -51.30
CA GLY A 338 -64.07 -24.25 -50.66
C GLY A 338 -63.61 -24.44 -49.21
N ILE A 339 -63.35 -25.69 -48.80
CA ILE A 339 -62.98 -26.02 -47.41
C ILE A 339 -61.48 -25.79 -47.21
N MET A 340 -61.12 -25.01 -46.19
CA MET A 340 -59.73 -24.70 -45.87
C MET A 340 -59.37 -25.04 -44.44
N THR A 341 -58.21 -25.67 -44.25
CA THR A 341 -57.65 -25.99 -42.94
C THR A 341 -57.06 -24.72 -42.31
N THR A 342 -57.61 -24.27 -41.19
CA THR A 342 -57.13 -23.09 -40.44
C THR A 342 -56.27 -23.51 -39.26
N PHE A 343 -55.17 -22.79 -39.03
CA PHE A 343 -54.26 -23.00 -37.90
C PHE A 343 -54.32 -21.79 -36.96
N TYR A 344 -54.39 -22.03 -35.66
CA TYR A 344 -54.38 -20.98 -34.64
C TYR A 344 -53.51 -21.40 -33.46
N LEU A 345 -52.86 -20.42 -32.83
CA LEU A 345 -52.13 -20.60 -31.58
C LEU A 345 -53.08 -20.33 -30.41
N ASN A 346 -53.17 -21.26 -29.47
CA ASN A 346 -53.92 -21.04 -28.23
C ASN A 346 -52.98 -20.45 -27.16
N THR A 347 -53.18 -19.20 -26.80
CA THR A 347 -52.44 -18.50 -25.74
C THR A 347 -53.24 -18.57 -24.44
N GLN A 348 -52.98 -19.57 -23.61
CA GLN A 348 -53.52 -19.67 -22.25
C GLN A 348 -52.40 -19.43 -21.23
N ASP A 349 -52.76 -18.91 -20.05
CA ASP A 349 -51.94 -18.86 -18.82
C ASP A 349 -50.78 -17.84 -18.71
N GLU A 350 -50.78 -16.73 -19.47
CA GLU A 350 -49.74 -15.69 -19.28
C GLU A 350 -49.78 -15.05 -17.88
N ALA A 351 -50.98 -14.80 -17.33
CA ALA A 351 -51.15 -14.25 -15.98
C ALA A 351 -50.68 -15.22 -14.88
N THR A 352 -50.96 -16.52 -15.06
CA THR A 352 -50.55 -17.58 -14.13
C THR A 352 -49.04 -17.75 -14.14
N LEU A 353 -48.39 -17.64 -15.30
CA LEU A 353 -46.94 -17.69 -15.44
C LEU A 353 -46.27 -16.50 -14.75
N ALA A 354 -46.78 -15.28 -14.96
CA ALA A 354 -46.26 -14.08 -14.30
C ALA A 354 -46.28 -14.18 -12.77
N SER A 355 -47.37 -14.72 -12.19
CA SER A 355 -47.46 -14.95 -10.74
C SER A 355 -46.41 -15.93 -10.21
N ARG A 356 -46.06 -16.95 -10.99
CA ARG A 356 -45.05 -17.94 -10.61
C ARG A 356 -43.63 -17.40 -10.73
N ILE A 357 -43.36 -16.53 -11.72
CA ILE A 357 -42.05 -15.90 -11.93
C ILE A 357 -41.57 -15.17 -10.67
N ASN A 358 -42.46 -14.47 -9.98
CA ASN A 358 -42.13 -13.72 -8.75
C ASN A 358 -41.70 -14.61 -7.57
N ASN A 359 -42.06 -15.90 -7.59
CA ASN A 359 -41.68 -16.85 -6.53
C ASN A 359 -40.32 -17.53 -6.80
N PHE A 360 -39.64 -17.22 -7.90
CA PHE A 360 -38.34 -17.81 -8.21
C PHE A 360 -37.20 -16.95 -7.70
N CYS A 361 -36.27 -17.58 -6.98
CA CYS A 361 -34.96 -17.04 -6.64
C CYS A 361 -35.01 -15.80 -5.71
N ASP A 362 -35.66 -15.96 -4.55
CA ASP A 362 -35.64 -14.98 -3.45
C ASP A 362 -34.30 -14.97 -2.69
N VAL A 363 -33.85 -13.77 -2.30
CA VAL A 363 -32.65 -13.57 -1.49
C VAL A 363 -33.06 -13.36 -0.03
N VAL A 364 -32.64 -14.27 0.86
CA VAL A 364 -32.97 -14.22 2.29
C VAL A 364 -31.69 -14.03 3.11
N SER A 365 -31.67 -13.04 4.00
CA SER A 365 -30.60 -12.87 4.99
C SER A 365 -30.97 -13.53 6.31
N LYS A 366 -30.07 -14.32 6.91
CA LYS A 366 -30.17 -14.80 8.29
C LYS A 366 -28.92 -14.42 9.08
N VAL A 367 -29.11 -13.86 10.27
CA VAL A 367 -28.01 -13.60 11.20
C VAL A 367 -27.73 -14.87 11.98
N GLN A 368 -26.50 -15.38 11.88
CA GLN A 368 -26.02 -16.50 12.69
C GLN A 368 -24.83 -16.03 13.52
N THR A 369 -24.84 -16.35 14.82
CA THR A 369 -23.70 -16.10 15.70
C THR A 369 -22.59 -17.07 15.36
N THR A 370 -21.45 -16.56 14.90
CA THR A 370 -20.22 -17.33 14.77
C THR A 370 -19.69 -17.62 16.19
N SER A 371 -19.42 -18.89 16.50
CA SER A 371 -19.03 -19.35 17.85
C SER A 371 -17.67 -18.83 18.33
N ALA A 372 -16.97 -18.00 17.56
CA ALA A 372 -15.75 -17.33 17.96
C ALA A 372 -16.09 -16.02 18.70
N LYS A 373 -16.70 -16.12 19.89
CA LYS A 373 -16.62 -15.02 20.85
C LYS A 373 -15.15 -14.88 21.22
N VAL A 374 -14.46 -13.87 20.69
CA VAL A 374 -13.24 -13.34 21.30
C VAL A 374 -13.66 -12.92 22.70
N LYS A 375 -13.38 -13.77 23.71
CA LYS A 375 -13.65 -13.44 25.10
C LYS A 375 -12.83 -12.19 25.39
N PRO A 376 -13.45 -11.05 25.76
CA PRO A 376 -12.66 -10.01 26.41
C PRO A 376 -12.08 -10.66 27.66
N GLN A 377 -10.75 -10.62 27.83
CA GLN A 377 -10.16 -10.86 29.13
C GLN A 377 -10.77 -9.82 30.08
N ARG A 378 -11.78 -10.24 30.84
CA ARG A 378 -12.31 -9.47 31.96
C ARG A 378 -11.22 -9.44 33.02
N ASN A 379 -10.35 -8.44 32.96
CA ASN A 379 -9.77 -7.92 34.19
C ASN A 379 -10.75 -6.89 34.73
N ASN A 380 -11.48 -7.28 35.76
CA ASN A 380 -12.27 -6.37 36.59
C ASN A 380 -11.31 -5.39 37.26
N PHE A 381 -10.99 -4.28 36.62
CA PHE A 381 -10.45 -3.13 37.33
C PHE A 381 -11.62 -2.22 37.69
N LEU A 382 -12.05 -2.38 38.94
CA LEU A 382 -12.92 -1.44 39.63
C LEU A 382 -12.26 -0.07 39.58
N TYR A 383 -12.74 0.78 38.67
CA TYR A 383 -12.54 2.21 38.76
C TYR A 383 -13.30 2.68 40.01
N ARG A 384 -12.64 2.63 41.18
CA ARG A 384 -13.08 3.45 42.31
C ARG A 384 -12.72 4.88 41.94
N SER A 385 -13.70 5.56 41.35
CA SER A 385 -13.78 7.01 41.43
C SER A 385 -13.86 7.39 42.92
N SER A 386 -12.70 7.61 43.53
CA SER A 386 -12.62 8.41 44.75
C SER A 386 -13.10 9.79 44.35
N SER A 387 -14.32 10.07 44.75
CA SER A 387 -14.98 11.35 44.68
C SER A 387 -14.03 12.40 45.27
N PHE A 388 -13.70 13.38 44.44
CA PHE A 388 -13.20 14.66 44.91
C PHE A 388 -14.16 15.17 46.00
N ARG A 389 -13.62 15.35 47.20
CA ARG A 389 -14.11 16.28 48.21
C ARG A 389 -12.94 17.00 48.82
#